data_AF-A0A1C4AZB3-F1
#
_entry.id   AF-A0A1C4AZB3-F1
#
_cell.length_a   1.000
_cell.length_b   1.000
_cell.length_c   1.000
_cell.angle_alpha   90.00
_cell.angle_beta   90.00
_cell.angle_gamma   90.00
#
_symmetry.space_group_name_H-M   'P 1'
#
loop_
_entity.id
_entity.type
_entity.pdbx_description
1 polymer ?
#
loop_
_entity_poly.entity_id
_entity_poly.type
_entity_poly.pdbx_seq_one_letter_code
_entity_poly.pdbx_strand_id
1 'polypeptide(L)'
;MLMVRHNLAWLYASQNLSELAIRHISEVTKNYPEHFKALFVEAREYYKLGRYNLANPIVEKGLNICVNLGEKEFQHRFKILKELNGKSSVSIIEDVILEGLSYFERERLWDCIQEYTEILALKFYEFDDHVKASKYFYMNNKAQKNILEKGALK
;
A
#
# COMPACT_ATOMS: atom_id res chain seq x y z
N MET A 1 -14.16 2.69 -21.03
CA MET A 1 -13.99 1.27 -20.67
C MET A 1 -12.88 1.04 -19.62
N LEU A 2 -11.71 1.67 -19.73
CA LEU A 2 -10.57 1.42 -18.81
C LEU A 2 -10.78 1.98 -17.39
N MET A 3 -11.45 3.12 -17.21
CA MET A 3 -11.87 3.61 -15.88
C MET A 3 -12.79 2.61 -15.15
N VAL A 4 -13.72 1.97 -15.88
CA VAL A 4 -14.61 0.95 -15.30
C VAL A 4 -13.79 -0.25 -14.80
N ARG A 5 -12.76 -0.67 -15.55
CA ARG A 5 -11.86 -1.75 -15.14
C ARG A 5 -11.02 -1.36 -13.94
N HIS A 6 -10.54 -0.12 -13.87
CA HIS A 6 -9.83 0.38 -12.69
C HIS A 6 -10.73 0.32 -11.44
N ASN A 7 -11.97 0.80 -11.54
CA ASN A 7 -12.92 0.77 -10.43
C ASN A 7 -13.31 -0.66 -10.01
N LEU A 8 -13.52 -1.56 -10.98
CA LEU A 8 -13.77 -2.98 -10.71
C LEU A 8 -12.58 -3.64 -10.02
N ALA A 9 -11.36 -3.36 -10.48
CA ALA A 9 -10.16 -3.87 -9.82
C ALA A 9 -10.08 -3.39 -8.37
N TRP A 10 -10.40 -2.12 -8.11
CA TRP A 10 -10.40 -1.57 -6.76
C TRP A 10 -11.48 -2.21 -5.86
N LEU A 11 -12.68 -2.45 -6.39
CA LEU A 11 -13.75 -3.16 -5.70
C LEU A 11 -13.34 -4.60 -5.35
N TYR A 12 -12.75 -5.35 -6.28
CA TYR A 12 -12.30 -6.70 -5.99
C TYR A 12 -11.13 -6.73 -4.99
N ALA A 13 -10.21 -5.76 -5.09
CA ALA A 13 -9.08 -5.63 -4.16
C ALA A 13 -9.54 -5.35 -2.72
N SER A 14 -10.62 -4.58 -2.52
CA SER A 14 -11.18 -4.31 -1.20
C SER A 14 -11.91 -5.51 -0.58
N GLN A 15 -12.33 -6.47 -1.41
CA GLN A 15 -12.95 -7.73 -1.01
C GLN A 15 -11.95 -8.89 -0.87
N ASN A 16 -10.64 -8.60 -0.95
CA ASN A 16 -9.56 -9.60 -0.98
C ASN A 16 -9.67 -10.62 -2.14
N LEU A 17 -10.31 -10.25 -3.24
CA LEU A 17 -10.42 -11.05 -4.46
C LEU A 17 -9.29 -10.72 -5.43
N SER A 18 -8.04 -10.97 -5.01
CA SER A 18 -6.83 -10.50 -5.70
C SER A 18 -6.71 -10.99 -7.14
N GLU A 19 -7.11 -12.22 -7.46
CA GLU A 19 -7.05 -12.71 -8.85
C GLU A 19 -8.00 -11.95 -9.79
N LEU A 20 -9.21 -11.64 -9.33
CA LEU A 20 -10.17 -10.83 -10.10
C LEU A 20 -9.68 -9.39 -10.25
N ALA A 21 -9.11 -8.82 -9.18
CA ALA A 21 -8.50 -7.49 -9.22
C ALA A 21 -7.37 -7.43 -10.27
N ILE A 22 -6.46 -8.41 -10.27
CA ILE A 22 -5.35 -8.53 -11.24
C ILE A 22 -5.88 -8.65 -12.67
N ARG A 23 -6.91 -9.47 -12.89
CA ARG A 23 -7.52 -9.64 -14.22
C ARG A 23 -7.98 -8.30 -14.81
N HIS A 24 -8.61 -7.44 -14.01
CA HIS A 24 -9.09 -6.15 -14.48
C HIS A 24 -7.99 -5.10 -14.56
N ILE A 25 -7.11 -5.01 -13.56
CA ILE A 25 -6.09 -3.96 -13.51
C ILE A 25 -4.97 -4.18 -14.54
N SER A 26 -4.63 -5.43 -14.84
CA SER A 26 -3.60 -5.75 -15.84
C SER A 26 -3.98 -5.27 -17.25
N GLU A 27 -5.28 -5.21 -17.57
CA GLU A 27 -5.73 -4.58 -18.81
C GLU A 27 -5.50 -3.06 -18.81
N VAL A 28 -5.63 -2.40 -17.65
CA VAL A 28 -5.34 -0.97 -17.51
C VAL A 28 -3.85 -0.71 -17.68
N THR A 29 -2.99 -1.48 -17.02
CA THR A 29 -1.53 -1.30 -17.09
C THR A 29 -0.94 -1.71 -18.44
N LYS A 30 -1.54 -2.68 -19.15
CA LYS A 30 -1.17 -3.00 -20.54
C LYS A 30 -1.49 -1.85 -21.50
N ASN A 31 -2.64 -1.20 -21.35
CA ASN A 31 -3.06 -0.11 -22.24
C ASN A 31 -2.46 1.25 -21.85
N TYR A 32 -2.19 1.47 -20.56
CA TYR A 32 -1.56 2.67 -20.02
C TYR A 32 -0.40 2.30 -19.09
N PRO A 33 0.77 1.95 -19.66
CA PRO A 33 1.90 1.45 -18.89
C PRO A 33 2.47 2.45 -17.89
N GLU A 34 2.21 3.74 -18.06
CA GLU A 34 2.70 4.80 -17.17
C GLU A 34 1.70 5.17 -16.06
N HIS A 35 0.55 4.47 -15.97
CA HIS A 35 -0.48 4.75 -14.98
C HIS A 35 -0.08 4.22 -13.59
N PHE A 36 0.77 4.96 -12.87
CA PHE A 36 1.38 4.53 -11.60
C PHE A 36 0.38 4.06 -10.53
N LYS A 37 -0.82 4.66 -10.44
CA LYS A 37 -1.85 4.18 -9.49
C LYS A 37 -2.34 2.77 -9.83
N ALA A 38 -2.43 2.43 -11.12
CA ALA A 38 -2.85 1.11 -11.57
C ALA A 38 -1.72 0.10 -11.39
N LEU A 39 -0.48 0.50 -11.66
CA LEU A 39 0.71 -0.29 -11.35
C LEU A 39 0.80 -0.62 -9.85
N PHE A 40 0.50 0.36 -8.98
CA PHE A 40 0.51 0.14 -7.53
C PHE A 40 -0.51 -0.91 -7.11
N VAL A 41 -1.75 -0.81 -7.61
CA VAL A 41 -2.80 -1.80 -7.35
C VAL A 41 -2.36 -3.19 -7.86
N GLU A 42 -1.88 -3.29 -9.09
CA GLU A 42 -1.43 -4.56 -9.66
C GLU A 42 -0.31 -5.22 -8.83
N ALA A 43 0.73 -4.46 -8.50
CA ALA A 43 1.84 -4.94 -7.68
C ALA A 43 1.40 -5.39 -6.29
N ARG A 44 0.50 -4.62 -5.65
CA ARG A 44 -0.03 -4.94 -4.31
C ARG A 44 -0.85 -6.23 -4.32
N GLU A 45 -1.65 -6.46 -5.35
CA GLU A 45 -2.42 -7.70 -5.46
C GLU A 45 -1.53 -8.92 -5.76
N TYR A 46 -0.46 -8.77 -6.55
CA TYR A 46 0.55 -9.83 -6.69
C TYR A 46 1.28 -10.12 -5.37
N TYR A 47 1.62 -9.09 -4.59
CA TYR A 47 2.19 -9.24 -3.25
C TYR A 47 1.29 -10.06 -2.32
N LYS A 48 -0.01 -9.74 -2.26
CA LYS A 48 -1.00 -10.48 -1.45
C LYS A 48 -1.07 -11.97 -1.81
N LEU A 49 -0.85 -12.31 -3.08
CA LEU A 49 -0.79 -13.69 -3.56
C LEU A 49 0.57 -14.37 -3.38
N GLY A 50 1.56 -13.70 -2.77
CA GLY A 50 2.93 -14.21 -2.63
C GLY A 50 3.71 -14.31 -3.96
N ARG A 51 3.22 -13.68 -5.04
CA ARG A 51 3.83 -13.71 -6.38
C ARG A 51 4.86 -12.58 -6.54
N TYR A 52 5.88 -12.56 -5.67
CA TYR A 52 6.85 -11.46 -5.57
C TYR A 52 7.65 -11.22 -6.85
N ASN A 53 7.94 -12.28 -7.61
CA ASN A 53 8.62 -12.22 -8.90
C ASN A 53 7.83 -11.40 -9.95
N LEU A 54 6.49 -11.41 -9.87
CA LEU A 54 5.62 -10.59 -10.73
C LEU A 54 5.45 -9.18 -10.17
N ALA A 55 5.41 -9.03 -8.84
CA ALA A 55 5.24 -7.73 -8.19
C ALA A 55 6.47 -6.82 -8.36
N ASN A 56 7.68 -7.33 -8.17
CA ASN A 56 8.91 -6.53 -8.12
C ASN A 56 9.17 -5.68 -9.37
N PRO A 57 9.09 -6.21 -10.60
CA PRO A 57 9.26 -5.39 -11.80
C PRO A 57 8.24 -4.24 -11.91
N ILE A 58 7.01 -4.48 -11.47
CA ILE A 58 5.93 -3.48 -11.47
C ILE A 58 6.20 -2.40 -10.42
N VAL A 59 6.68 -2.79 -9.24
CA VAL A 59 7.08 -1.87 -8.17
C VAL A 59 8.21 -0.94 -8.62
N GLU A 60 9.30 -1.49 -9.18
CA GLU A 60 10.42 -0.68 -9.66
C GLU A 60 9.97 0.30 -10.76
N LYS A 61 9.13 -0.18 -11.69
CA LYS A 61 8.57 0.67 -12.75
C LYS A 61 7.74 1.82 -12.16
N GLY A 62 6.80 1.50 -11.28
CA GLY A 62 5.91 2.47 -10.65
C GLY A 62 6.68 3.50 -9.82
N LEU A 63 7.69 3.07 -9.08
CA LEU A 63 8.56 3.95 -8.31
C LEU A 63 9.30 4.95 -9.21
N ASN A 64 9.92 4.49 -10.30
CA ASN A 64 10.62 5.36 -11.24
C ASN A 64 9.70 6.41 -11.85
N ILE A 65 8.47 6.04 -12.22
CA ILE A 65 7.46 6.98 -12.72
C ILE A 65 7.13 8.03 -11.65
N CYS A 66 6.86 7.61 -10.42
CA CYS A 66 6.52 8.53 -9.33
C CYS A 66 7.68 9.46 -8.96
N VAL A 67 8.93 9.01 -9.07
CA VAL A 67 10.12 9.86 -8.89
C VAL A 67 10.15 10.93 -9.98
N ASN A 68 9.98 10.55 -11.24
CA ASN A 68 9.98 11.48 -12.38
C ASN A 68 8.84 12.50 -12.32
N LEU A 69 7.66 12.10 -11.84
CA LEU A 69 6.48 12.97 -11.70
C LEU A 69 6.48 13.79 -10.41
N GLY A 70 7.37 13.51 -9.45
CA GLY A 70 7.34 14.13 -8.13
C GLY A 70 6.18 13.70 -7.23
N GLU A 71 5.54 12.56 -7.51
CA GLU A 71 4.38 12.00 -6.80
C GLU A 71 4.80 11.37 -5.46
N LYS A 72 5.11 12.21 -4.46
CA LYS A 72 5.70 11.79 -3.18
C LYS A 72 4.90 10.75 -2.42
N GLU A 73 3.57 10.85 -2.39
CA GLU A 73 2.72 9.87 -1.73
C GLU A 73 2.98 8.46 -2.28
N PHE A 74 2.94 8.30 -3.60
CA PHE A 74 3.16 7.00 -4.23
C PHE A 74 4.62 6.57 -4.20
N GLN A 75 5.60 7.49 -4.15
CA GLN A 75 6.98 7.11 -3.89
C GLN A 75 7.11 6.37 -2.55
N HIS A 76 6.52 6.89 -1.47
CA HIS A 76 6.50 6.19 -0.17
C HIS A 76 5.76 4.85 -0.24
N ARG A 77 4.57 4.82 -0.87
CA ARG A 77 3.80 3.57 -1.02
C ARG A 77 4.58 2.49 -1.77
N PHE A 78 5.27 2.84 -2.87
CA PHE A 78 6.09 1.90 -3.63
C PHE A 78 7.34 1.45 -2.89
N LYS A 79 8.05 2.36 -2.20
CA LYS A 79 9.20 1.99 -1.34
C LYS A 79 8.79 0.97 -0.27
N ILE A 80 7.66 1.17 0.40
CA ILE A 80 7.15 0.22 1.39
C ILE A 80 6.85 -1.13 0.73
N LEU A 81 6.14 -1.13 -0.40
CA LEU A 81 5.79 -2.36 -1.12
C LEU A 81 7.03 -3.13 -1.62
N LYS A 82 8.09 -2.41 -2.00
CA LYS A 82 9.39 -2.98 -2.38
C LYS A 82 10.00 -3.80 -1.24
N GLU A 83 10.08 -3.22 -0.04
CA GLU A 83 10.64 -3.92 1.13
C GLU A 83 9.77 -5.09 1.58
N LEU A 84 8.43 -4.96 1.48
CA LEU A 84 7.51 -6.04 1.77
C LEU A 84 7.69 -7.24 0.82
N ASN A 85 7.96 -6.98 -0.47
CA ASN A 85 8.25 -8.05 -1.44
C ASN A 85 9.67 -8.64 -1.30
N GLY A 86 10.62 -7.85 -0.82
CA GLY A 86 12.05 -8.19 -0.75
C GLY A 86 12.42 -9.19 0.36
N LYS A 87 11.45 -9.63 1.18
CA LYS A 87 11.69 -10.40 2.42
C LYS A 87 12.69 -9.70 3.36
N SER A 88 12.67 -8.36 3.36
CA SER A 88 13.50 -7.55 4.24
C SER A 88 13.18 -7.83 5.71
N SER A 89 14.14 -7.56 6.60
CA SER A 89 13.91 -7.71 8.03
C SER A 89 12.81 -6.75 8.52
N VAL A 90 12.15 -7.11 9.62
CA VAL A 90 11.09 -6.26 10.20
C VAL A 90 11.61 -4.87 10.53
N SER A 91 12.88 -4.74 10.94
CA SER A 91 13.50 -3.44 11.20
C SER A 91 13.56 -2.55 9.95
N ILE A 92 13.97 -3.10 8.80
CA ILE A 92 14.04 -2.34 7.54
C ILE A 92 12.63 -1.91 7.11
N ILE A 93 11.65 -2.81 7.25
CA ILE A 93 10.25 -2.51 6.95
C ILE A 93 9.72 -1.40 7.88
N GLU A 94 10.04 -1.46 9.17
CA GLU A 94 9.70 -0.43 10.15
C GLU A 94 10.27 0.94 9.76
N ASP A 95 11.56 1.01 9.43
CA ASP A 95 12.23 2.26 9.06
C ASP A 95 11.57 2.91 7.83
N VAL A 96 11.33 2.13 6.77
CA VAL A 96 10.71 2.64 5.53
C VAL A 96 9.25 3.04 5.75
N ILE A 97 8.51 2.31 6.59
CA ILE A 97 7.14 2.71 6.95
C ILE A 97 7.16 3.99 7.78
N LEU A 98 8.05 4.15 8.76
CA LEU A 98 8.14 5.36 9.58
C LEU A 98 8.50 6.61 8.75
N GLU A 99 9.37 6.48 7.75
CA GLU A 99 9.63 7.53 6.75
C GLU A 99 8.32 7.94 6.04
N GLY A 100 7.55 6.96 5.57
CA GLY A 100 6.25 7.18 4.93
C GLY A 100 5.21 7.80 5.87
N LEU A 101 5.08 7.31 7.10
CA LEU A 101 4.14 7.81 8.10
C LEU A 101 4.37 9.29 8.39
N SER A 102 5.64 9.73 8.46
CA SER A 102 5.99 11.14 8.65
C SER A 102 5.44 12.03 7.51
N TYR A 103 5.44 11.53 6.28
CA TYR A 103 4.81 12.20 5.14
C TYR A 103 3.28 12.15 5.23
N PHE A 104 2.71 10.96 5.48
CA PHE A 104 1.26 10.76 5.51
C PHE A 104 0.57 11.56 6.63
N GLU A 105 1.22 11.75 7.79
CA GLU A 105 0.70 12.57 8.88
C GLU A 105 0.60 14.05 8.48
N ARG A 106 1.66 14.59 7.84
CA ARG A 106 1.66 15.99 7.37
C ARG A 106 0.56 16.24 6.35
N GLU A 107 0.37 15.31 5.41
CA GLU A 107 -0.67 15.39 4.37
C GLU A 107 -2.05 14.93 4.86
N ARG A 108 -2.18 14.50 6.12
CA ARG A 108 -3.43 13.99 6.74
C ARG A 108 -4.06 12.81 5.98
N LEU A 109 -3.22 11.94 5.44
CA LEU A 109 -3.57 10.72 4.71
C LEU A 109 -3.82 9.57 5.69
N TRP A 110 -4.92 9.67 6.44
CA TRP A 110 -5.24 8.74 7.53
C TRP A 110 -5.42 7.29 7.07
N ASP A 111 -5.93 7.07 5.85
CA ASP A 111 -6.07 5.72 5.29
C ASP A 111 -4.70 5.04 5.12
N CYS A 112 -3.67 5.78 4.67
CA CYS A 112 -2.30 5.27 4.60
C CYS A 112 -1.74 4.97 5.98
N ILE A 113 -1.97 5.86 6.95
CA ILE A 113 -1.48 5.68 8.31
C ILE A 113 -2.12 4.42 8.91
N GLN A 114 -3.43 4.25 8.76
CA GLN A 114 -4.14 3.06 9.22
C GLN A 114 -3.55 1.80 8.58
N GLU A 115 -3.47 1.74 7.24
CA GLU A 115 -2.95 0.58 6.51
C GLU A 115 -1.53 0.19 6.95
N TYR A 116 -0.59 1.14 7.00
CA TYR A 116 0.80 0.82 7.27
C TYR A 116 1.10 0.54 8.75
N THR A 117 0.34 1.15 9.67
CA THR A 117 0.43 0.80 11.10
C THR A 117 -0.18 -0.56 11.40
N GLU A 118 -1.21 -0.99 10.67
CA GLU A 118 -1.74 -2.37 10.77
C GLU A 118 -0.68 -3.39 10.36
N ILE A 119 0.00 -3.16 9.23
CA ILE A 119 1.08 -4.03 8.74
C ILE A 119 2.19 -4.17 9.78
N LEU A 120 2.64 -3.07 10.39
CA LEU A 120 3.66 -3.13 11.44
C LEU A 120 3.15 -3.84 12.70
N ALA A 121 1.92 -3.55 13.12
CA ALA A 121 1.35 -4.17 14.30
C ALA A 121 1.29 -5.70 14.18
N LEU A 122 0.81 -6.19 13.03
CA LEU A 122 0.75 -7.63 12.74
C LEU A 122 2.15 -8.25 12.65
N LYS A 123 3.09 -7.61 11.94
CA LYS A 123 4.47 -8.12 11.85
C LYS A 123 5.16 -8.20 13.21
N PHE A 124 5.07 -7.18 14.06
CA PHE A 124 5.67 -7.25 15.39
C PHE A 124 4.97 -8.25 16.31
N TYR A 125 3.66 -8.46 16.12
CA TYR A 125 2.93 -9.49 16.84
C TYR A 125 3.41 -10.90 16.46
N GLU A 126 3.60 -11.18 15.16
CA GLU A 126 4.16 -12.45 14.66
C GLU A 126 5.59 -12.74 15.14
N PHE A 127 6.33 -11.71 15.56
CA PHE A 127 7.69 -11.80 16.09
C PHE A 127 7.75 -11.71 17.63
N ASP A 128 6.61 -11.81 18.32
CA ASP A 128 6.47 -11.73 19.78
C ASP A 128 6.96 -10.40 20.42
N ASP A 129 7.16 -9.34 19.62
CA ASP A 129 7.39 -7.98 20.12
C ASP A 129 6.06 -7.28 20.38
N HIS A 130 5.40 -7.71 21.46
CA HIS A 130 4.07 -7.21 21.81
C HIS A 130 4.07 -5.72 22.18
N VAL A 131 5.20 -5.15 22.61
CA VAL A 131 5.31 -3.72 22.94
C VAL A 131 5.19 -2.89 21.67
N LYS A 132 5.96 -3.21 20.63
CA LYS A 132 5.84 -2.53 19.34
C LYS A 132 4.51 -2.83 18.66
N ALA A 133 4.04 -4.08 18.71
CA ALA A 133 2.72 -4.43 18.18
C ALA A 133 1.61 -3.57 18.79
N SER A 134 1.58 -3.46 20.13
CA SER A 134 0.61 -2.62 20.85
C SER A 134 0.71 -1.15 20.47
N LYS A 135 1.94 -0.61 20.34
CA LYS A 135 2.16 0.77 19.90
C LYS A 135 1.54 1.02 18.52
N TYR A 136 1.78 0.13 17.56
CA TYR A 136 1.27 0.29 16.21
C TYR A 136 -0.24 0.05 16.10
N PHE A 137 -0.81 -0.87 16.88
CA PHE A 137 -2.26 -1.00 17.02
C PHE A 137 -2.91 0.26 17.59
N TYR A 138 -2.27 0.92 18.57
CA TYR A 138 -2.78 2.19 19.09
C TYR A 138 -2.79 3.29 18.00
N MET A 139 -1.72 3.40 17.22
CA MET A 139 -1.65 4.34 16.10
C MET A 139 -2.70 4.05 15.03
N ASN A 140 -2.90 2.78 14.67
CA ASN A 140 -3.94 2.33 13.75
C ASN A 140 -5.34 2.76 14.22
N ASN A 141 -5.68 2.47 15.47
CA ASN A 141 -6.96 2.86 16.07
C ASN A 141 -7.16 4.39 16.08
N LYS A 142 -6.10 5.17 16.33
CA LYS A 142 -6.15 6.63 16.27
C LYS A 142 -6.44 7.12 14.85
N ALA A 143 -5.80 6.53 13.83
CA ALA A 143 -6.05 6.86 12.44
C ALA A 143 -7.50 6.54 12.02
N GLN A 144 -8.01 5.38 12.45
CA GLN A 144 -9.40 4.98 12.20
C GLN A 144 -10.41 6.00 12.78
N LYS A 145 -10.20 6.49 14.00
CA LYS A 145 -11.05 7.54 14.60
C LYS A 145 -11.06 8.81 13.75
N ASN A 146 -9.90 9.24 13.25
CA ASN A 146 -9.78 10.41 12.38
C ASN A 146 -10.51 10.22 11.03
N ILE A 147 -10.52 9.00 10.48
CA ILE A 147 -11.28 8.66 9.26
C ILE A 147 -12.78 8.77 9.52
N LEU A 148 -13.27 8.21 10.64
CA LEU A 148 -14.68 8.25 11.01
C LEU A 148 -15.17 9.67 11.29
N GLU A 149 -14.38 10.49 12.00
CA GLU A 149 -14.71 11.91 12.24
C GLU A 149 -14.82 12.70 10.94
N LYS A 150 -13.90 12.49 9.98
CA LYS A 150 -14.00 13.10 8.64
C LYS A 150 -15.21 12.59 7.85
N GLY A 151 -15.54 11.31 7.98
CA GLY A 151 -16.69 10.69 7.31
C GLY A 151 -18.03 11.22 7.83
N ALA A 152 -18.14 11.49 9.13
CA ALA A 152 -19.33 12.04 9.78
C ALA A 152 -19.60 13.52 9.44
N LEU A 153 -18.62 14.23 8.87
CA LEU A 153 -18.74 15.62 8.41
C LEU A 153 -19.19 15.74 6.94
N LYS A 154 -19.49 14.63 6.26
CA LYS A 154 -19.97 14.59 4.87
C LYS A 154 -21.47 14.41 4.77
#